data_AF-A0A317SV07-F1
#
_entry.id   AF-A0A317SV07-F1
#
_cell.length_a   1.000
_cell.length_b   1.000
_cell.length_c   1.000
_cell.angle_alpha   90.00
_cell.angle_beta   90.00
_cell.angle_gamma   90.00
#
_symmetry.space_group_name_H-M   'P 1'
#
loop_
_entity.id
_entity.type
_entity.pdbx_description
1 polymer ?
#
loop_
_entity_poly.entity_id
_entity_poly.type
_entity_poly.pdbx_seq_one_letter_code
_entity_poly.pdbx_strand_id
1 'polypeptide(L)'
;MAGITRSLRLKGQTATSLRAFKKRNEDPRRKVAVLREQPMGQLKIIEGFEAEAVRTVEAAKGRVDNELGFGKTLGNIGEARPCENLTCARPDIDSRTAEMVAEGRWMPAGYKGGFGELSIFKWAK
;
A
#
# COMPACT_ATOMS: atom_id res chain seq x y z
N MET A 1 44.74 35.83 -9.51
CA MET A 1 44.40 36.48 -10.80
C MET A 1 45.55 37.27 -11.44
N ALA A 2 46.59 37.65 -10.70
CA ALA A 2 47.68 38.47 -11.23
C ALA A 2 48.90 37.69 -11.75
N GLY A 3 49.06 36.41 -11.41
CA GLY A 3 50.32 35.68 -11.64
C GLY A 3 50.69 35.47 -13.11
N ILE A 4 49.79 34.86 -13.90
CA ILE A 4 50.09 34.43 -15.28
C ILE A 4 50.15 35.61 -16.25
N THR A 5 49.25 36.58 -16.12
CA THR A 5 49.26 37.82 -16.92
C THR A 5 50.47 38.71 -16.60
N ARG A 6 50.95 38.70 -15.35
CA ARG A 6 52.17 39.42 -14.94
C ARG A 6 53.43 38.68 -15.37
N SER A 7 53.48 37.35 -15.30
CA SER A 7 54.64 36.54 -15.72
C SER A 7 54.87 36.59 -17.23
N LEU A 8 53.79 36.68 -18.02
CA LEU A 8 53.85 36.77 -19.48
C LEU A 8 53.93 38.21 -20.01
N ARG A 9 53.91 39.23 -19.13
CA ARG A 9 53.93 40.66 -19.49
C ARG A 9 52.87 41.09 -20.52
N LEU A 10 51.73 40.41 -20.55
CA LEU A 10 50.67 40.64 -21.54
C LEU A 10 49.83 41.87 -21.16
N LYS A 11 49.60 42.77 -22.12
CA LYS A 11 48.86 44.02 -21.95
C LYS A 11 47.76 44.17 -23.01
N GLY A 12 46.73 44.96 -22.71
CA GLY A 12 45.66 45.26 -23.66
C GLY A 12 44.78 44.06 -24.01
N GLN A 13 44.40 43.93 -25.29
CA GLN A 13 43.44 42.93 -25.79
C GLN A 13 43.81 41.47 -25.49
N THR A 14 45.10 41.13 -25.47
CA THR A 14 45.56 39.76 -25.18
C THR A 14 45.38 39.36 -23.72
N ALA A 15 45.55 40.32 -22.80
CA ALA A 15 45.27 40.11 -21.38
C ALA A 15 43.78 39.91 -21.11
N THR A 16 42.91 40.62 -21.85
CA THR A 16 41.44 40.46 -21.76
C THR A 16 41.00 39.11 -22.31
N SER A 17 41.55 38.70 -23.45
CA SER A 17 41.25 37.41 -24.08
C SER A 17 41.66 36.22 -23.20
N LEU A 18 42.80 36.29 -22.53
CA LEU A 18 43.24 35.25 -21.58
C LEU A 18 42.37 35.14 -20.33
N ARG A 19 41.89 36.28 -19.80
CA ARG A 19 40.96 36.29 -18.67
C ARG A 19 39.63 35.64 -19.06
N ALA A 20 39.12 35.96 -20.25
CA ALA A 20 37.91 35.34 -20.79
C ALA A 20 38.09 33.84 -21.03
N PHE A 21 39.22 33.42 -21.60
CA PHE A 21 39.56 32.02 -21.82
C PHE A 21 39.64 31.23 -20.50
N LYS A 22 40.32 31.78 -19.49
CA LYS A 22 40.43 31.14 -18.18
C LYS A 22 39.07 31.00 -17.51
N LYS A 23 38.24 32.06 -17.52
CA LYS A 23 36.88 32.02 -16.97
C LYS A 23 36.04 30.94 -17.65
N ARG A 24 36.05 30.89 -18.98
CA ARG A 24 35.36 29.86 -19.79
C ARG A 24 35.88 28.44 -19.56
N ASN A 25 37.08 28.26 -19.02
CA ASN A 25 37.65 26.95 -18.70
C ASN A 25 37.42 26.56 -17.22
N GLU A 26 37.35 27.54 -16.34
CA GLU A 26 37.12 27.37 -14.90
C GLU A 26 35.63 27.10 -14.59
N ASP A 27 34.71 27.77 -15.30
CA ASP A 27 33.26 27.58 -15.16
C ASP A 27 32.78 26.13 -15.47
N PRO A 28 33.17 25.49 -16.59
CA PRO A 28 32.81 24.09 -16.85
C PRO A 28 33.46 23.14 -15.85
N ARG A 29 34.70 23.38 -15.42
CA ARG A 29 35.36 22.56 -14.40
C ARG A 29 34.61 22.58 -13.08
N ARG A 30 34.11 23.76 -12.67
CA ARG A 30 33.30 23.93 -11.47
C ARG A 30 31.95 23.22 -11.59
N LYS A 31 31.30 23.33 -12.76
CA LYS A 31 30.06 22.59 -13.06
C LYS A 31 30.27 21.08 -13.04
N VAL A 32 31.35 20.58 -13.65
CA VAL A 32 31.68 19.14 -13.65
C VAL A 32 31.99 18.62 -12.25
N ALA A 33 32.67 19.41 -11.41
CA ALA A 33 32.89 19.03 -10.00
C ALA A 33 31.57 18.90 -9.23
N VAL A 34 30.67 19.89 -9.37
CA VAL A 34 29.34 19.85 -8.73
C VAL A 34 28.49 18.70 -9.26
N LEU A 35 28.47 18.47 -10.57
CA LEU A 35 27.73 17.36 -11.19
C LEU A 35 28.29 15.99 -10.81
N ARG A 36 29.60 15.88 -10.55
CA ARG A 36 30.24 14.65 -10.04
C ARG A 36 29.92 14.38 -8.58
N GLU A 37 29.57 15.41 -7.80
CA GLU A 37 29.13 15.27 -6.41
C GLU A 37 27.62 14.97 -6.29
N GLN A 38 26.83 15.27 -7.32
CA GLN A 38 25.38 15.03 -7.35
C GLN A 38 24.88 13.57 -7.46
N PRO A 39 25.63 12.53 -7.89
CA PRO A 39 25.05 11.20 -8.08
C PRO A 39 24.85 10.44 -6.75
N MET A 40 25.68 10.69 -5.74
CA MET A 40 25.67 9.88 -4.50
C MET A 40 24.41 10.10 -3.65
N GLY A 41 23.82 11.30 -3.70
CA GLY A 41 22.61 11.63 -2.94
C GLY A 41 21.34 11.10 -3.61
N GLN A 42 21.24 11.22 -4.94
CA GLN A 42 20.07 10.77 -5.69
C GLN A 42 19.97 9.25 -5.72
N LEU A 43 21.10 8.55 -5.85
CA LEU A 43 21.14 7.08 -5.82
C LEU A 43 20.58 6.54 -4.50
N LYS A 44 20.95 7.12 -3.36
CA LYS A 44 20.41 6.70 -2.04
C LYS A 44 18.91 6.93 -1.89
N ILE A 45 18.40 8.00 -2.48
CA ILE A 45 16.96 8.29 -2.48
C ILE A 45 16.24 7.26 -3.35
N ILE A 46 16.77 6.97 -4.54
CA ILE A 46 16.21 5.97 -5.46
C ILE A 46 16.19 4.58 -4.82
N GLU A 47 17.28 4.15 -4.17
CA GLU A 47 17.36 2.89 -3.42
C GLU A 47 16.30 2.82 -2.31
N GLY A 48 16.06 3.93 -1.60
CA GLY A 48 15.01 4.02 -0.58
C GLY A 48 13.60 3.84 -1.17
N PHE A 49 13.31 4.50 -2.29
CA PHE A 49 12.04 4.36 -3.00
C PHE A 49 11.83 2.94 -3.54
N GLU A 50 12.87 2.31 -4.09
CA GLU A 50 12.81 0.93 -4.58
C GLU A 50 12.53 -0.06 -3.44
N ALA A 51 13.20 0.08 -2.29
CA ALA A 51 12.97 -0.76 -1.13
C ALA A 51 11.54 -0.62 -0.57
N GLU A 52 10.99 0.58 -0.55
CA GLU A 52 9.61 0.84 -0.11
C GLU A 52 8.58 0.29 -1.11
N ALA A 53 8.83 0.45 -2.42
CA ALA A 53 7.98 -0.10 -3.47
C ALA A 53 7.93 -1.63 -3.40
N VAL A 54 9.08 -2.31 -3.25
CA VAL A 54 9.15 -3.77 -3.10
C VAL A 54 8.40 -4.23 -1.86
N ARG A 55 8.61 -3.59 -0.71
CA ARG A 55 7.88 -3.93 0.53
C ARG A 55 6.36 -3.81 0.37
N THR A 56 5.90 -2.76 -0.30
CA THR A 56 4.47 -2.52 -0.51
C THR A 56 3.87 -3.57 -1.44
N VAL A 57 4.56 -3.89 -2.53
CA VAL A 57 4.12 -4.92 -3.49
C VAL A 57 4.13 -6.30 -2.86
N GLU A 58 5.15 -6.66 -2.08
CA GLU A 58 5.22 -7.94 -1.36
C GLU A 58 4.10 -8.07 -0.33
N ALA A 59 3.84 -7.01 0.45
CA ALA A 59 2.73 -6.97 1.39
C ALA A 59 1.37 -7.09 0.70
N ALA A 60 1.19 -6.43 -0.46
CA ALA A 60 -0.04 -6.51 -1.25
C ALA A 60 -0.23 -7.90 -1.86
N LYS A 61 0.84 -8.50 -2.40
CA LYS A 61 0.83 -9.87 -2.93
C LYS A 61 0.36 -10.87 -1.86
N GLY A 62 0.89 -10.78 -0.65
CA GLY A 62 0.46 -11.65 0.46
C GLY A 62 -1.02 -11.50 0.82
N ARG A 63 -1.60 -10.30 0.70
CA ARG A 63 -3.05 -10.09 0.89
C ARG A 63 -3.86 -10.72 -0.23
N VAL A 64 -3.43 -10.53 -1.48
CA VAL A 64 -4.10 -11.10 -2.66
C VAL A 64 -4.06 -12.62 -2.62
N ASP A 65 -2.93 -13.22 -2.26
CA ASP A 65 -2.80 -14.68 -2.14
C ASP A 65 -3.72 -15.24 -1.03
N ASN A 66 -3.91 -14.49 0.07
CA ASN A 66 -4.87 -14.86 1.11
C ASN A 66 -6.32 -14.75 0.63
N GLU A 67 -6.67 -13.69 -0.09
CA GLU A 67 -8.01 -13.50 -0.64
C GLU A 67 -8.33 -14.54 -1.72
N LEU A 68 -7.36 -14.94 -2.54
CA LEU A 68 -7.54 -15.98 -3.56
C LEU A 68 -7.48 -17.41 -2.98
N GLY A 69 -7.15 -17.54 -1.70
CA GLY A 69 -7.00 -18.79 -0.95
C GLY A 69 -8.30 -19.56 -0.67
N PHE A 70 -9.30 -19.50 -1.56
CA PHE A 70 -10.60 -20.17 -1.39
C PHE A 70 -10.56 -21.69 -1.56
N GLY A 71 -9.43 -22.29 -1.95
CA GLY A 71 -9.34 -23.74 -2.15
C GLY A 71 -9.77 -24.56 -0.92
N LYS A 72 -9.37 -24.10 0.28
CA LYS A 72 -9.78 -24.74 1.54
C LYS A 72 -11.27 -24.55 1.83
N THR A 73 -11.82 -23.36 1.56
CA THR A 73 -13.26 -23.10 1.75
C THR A 73 -14.11 -23.90 0.78
N LEU A 74 -13.66 -24.04 -0.47
CA LEU A 74 -14.34 -24.84 -1.50
C LEU A 74 -14.29 -26.34 -1.15
N GLY A 75 -13.16 -26.83 -0.67
CA GLY A 75 -13.04 -28.19 -0.13
C GLY A 75 -14.00 -28.44 1.03
N ASN A 76 -14.03 -27.53 2.01
CA ASN A 76 -14.96 -27.62 3.14
C ASN A 76 -16.43 -27.63 2.71
N ILE A 77 -16.82 -26.88 1.67
CA ILE A 77 -18.20 -26.87 1.16
C ILE A 77 -18.52 -28.19 0.46
N GLY A 78 -17.58 -28.76 -0.29
CA GLY A 78 -17.77 -30.04 -0.98
C GLY A 78 -17.83 -31.25 -0.05
N GLU A 79 -17.07 -31.22 1.04
CA GLU A 79 -17.01 -32.29 2.05
C GLU A 79 -18.00 -32.10 3.21
N ALA A 80 -18.66 -30.94 3.29
CA ALA A 80 -19.61 -30.65 4.34
C ALA A 80 -20.80 -31.62 4.31
N ARG A 81 -21.38 -31.87 5.50
CA ARG A 81 -22.63 -32.62 5.63
C ARG A 81 -23.74 -31.89 4.87
N PRO A 82 -24.64 -32.62 4.21
CA PRO A 82 -25.80 -32.02 3.56
C PRO A 82 -26.67 -31.30 4.59
N CYS A 83 -27.29 -30.19 4.16
CA CYS A 83 -28.05 -29.30 5.03
C CYS A 83 -29.15 -30.02 5.82
N GLU A 84 -29.75 -31.05 5.22
CA GLU A 84 -30.84 -31.84 5.80
C GLU A 84 -30.42 -32.66 7.02
N ASN A 85 -29.13 -32.95 7.17
CA ASN A 85 -28.57 -33.79 8.24
C ASN A 85 -27.71 -33.01 9.24
N LEU A 86 -27.86 -31.69 9.30
CA LEU A 86 -27.15 -30.84 10.26
C LEU A 86 -27.81 -30.90 11.64
N THR A 87 -27.01 -31.15 12.68
CA THR A 87 -27.43 -30.98 14.08
C THR A 87 -26.95 -29.61 14.56
N CYS A 88 -27.85 -28.80 15.13
CA CYS A 88 -27.54 -27.45 15.64
C CYS A 88 -26.38 -27.52 16.65
N ALA A 89 -25.19 -27.02 16.28
CA ALA A 89 -23.98 -27.20 17.07
C ALA A 89 -23.09 -25.95 17.13
N ARG A 90 -23.67 -24.75 16.98
CA ARG A 90 -22.92 -23.50 17.04
C ARG A 90 -23.22 -22.80 18.39
N PRO A 91 -22.21 -22.57 19.25
CA PRO A 91 -22.42 -22.12 20.63
C PRO A 91 -22.93 -20.67 20.73
N ASP A 92 -22.76 -19.87 19.68
CA ASP A 92 -23.31 -18.52 19.58
C ASP A 92 -24.84 -18.52 19.46
N ILE A 93 -25.45 -19.60 18.96
CA ILE A 93 -26.91 -19.74 18.87
C ILE A 93 -27.52 -19.77 20.27
N ASP A 94 -26.95 -20.57 21.18
CA ASP A 94 -27.46 -20.70 22.55
C ASP A 94 -27.38 -19.37 23.31
N SER A 95 -26.26 -18.64 23.17
CA SER A 95 -26.07 -17.31 23.77
C SER A 95 -27.11 -16.32 23.26
N ARG A 96 -27.30 -16.26 21.93
CA ARG A 96 -28.25 -15.34 21.31
C ARG A 96 -29.69 -15.67 21.67
N THR A 97 -30.04 -16.96 21.75
CA THR A 97 -31.35 -17.40 22.19
C THR A 97 -31.59 -17.04 23.66
N ALA A 98 -30.60 -17.21 24.53
CA ALA A 98 -30.68 -16.82 25.93
C ALA A 98 -30.92 -15.30 26.09
N GLU A 99 -30.20 -14.46 25.34
CA GLU A 99 -30.41 -13.02 25.30
C GLU A 99 -31.83 -12.66 24.82
N MET A 100 -32.30 -13.29 23.75
CA MET A 100 -33.65 -13.07 23.23
C MET A 100 -34.73 -13.41 24.26
N VAL A 101 -34.57 -14.53 24.98
CA VAL A 101 -35.50 -14.92 26.05
C VAL A 101 -35.44 -13.93 27.21
N ALA A 102 -34.24 -13.50 27.62
CA ALA A 102 -34.07 -12.51 28.69
C ALA A 102 -34.73 -11.17 28.38
N GLU A 103 -34.70 -10.74 27.12
CA GLU A 103 -35.36 -9.52 26.64
C GLU A 103 -36.87 -9.71 26.33
N GLY A 104 -37.42 -10.91 26.51
CA GLY A 104 -38.82 -11.22 26.20
C GLY A 104 -39.13 -11.27 24.69
N ARG A 105 -38.11 -11.36 23.83
CA ARG A 105 -38.25 -11.44 22.37
C ARG A 105 -38.33 -12.89 21.91
N TRP A 106 -39.55 -13.40 21.72
CA TRP A 106 -39.78 -14.80 21.33
C TRP A 106 -39.70 -15.07 19.82
N MET A 107 -39.72 -14.02 19.00
CA MET A 107 -39.67 -14.16 17.53
C MET A 107 -38.46 -13.40 16.96
N PRO A 108 -37.58 -14.06 16.17
CA PRO A 108 -36.45 -13.37 15.55
C PRO A 108 -36.92 -12.29 14.56
N ALA A 109 -36.26 -11.13 14.62
CA ALA A 109 -36.55 -10.03 13.71
C ALA A 109 -36.36 -10.46 12.24
N GLY A 110 -37.32 -10.13 11.38
CA GLY A 110 -37.27 -10.45 9.94
C GLY A 110 -37.61 -11.90 9.57
N TYR A 111 -37.78 -12.81 10.54
CA TYR A 111 -38.07 -14.23 10.28
C TYR A 111 -39.32 -14.42 9.40
N LYS A 112 -40.41 -13.73 9.76
CA LYS A 112 -41.68 -13.79 9.03
C LYS A 112 -41.59 -13.29 7.58
N GLY A 113 -40.64 -12.41 7.27
CA GLY A 113 -40.44 -11.91 5.91
C GLY A 113 -39.79 -12.95 4.98
N GLY A 114 -38.90 -13.79 5.52
CA GLY A 114 -38.21 -14.83 4.74
C GLY A 114 -38.91 -16.18 4.75
N PHE A 115 -39.47 -16.59 5.89
CA PHE A 115 -40.02 -17.93 6.11
C PHE A 115 -41.55 -17.96 6.23
N GLY A 116 -42.20 -16.79 6.24
CA GLY A 116 -43.63 -16.68 6.48
C GLY A 116 -44.02 -16.95 7.93
N GLU A 117 -45.33 -17.07 8.16
CA GLU A 117 -45.90 -17.46 9.45
C GLU A 117 -46.87 -18.61 9.21
N LEU A 118 -46.65 -19.75 9.89
CA LEU A 118 -47.50 -20.93 9.80
C LEU A 118 -48.65 -20.95 10.84
N SER A 119 -48.90 -19.83 11.50
CA SER A 119 -49.98 -19.70 12.46
C SER A 119 -51.33 -19.90 11.76
N ILE A 120 -52.07 -20.93 12.16
CA ILE A 120 -53.39 -21.29 11.63
C ILE A 120 -54.43 -20.20 11.98
N PHE A 121 -54.21 -19.49 13.08
CA PHE A 121 -55.07 -18.41 13.55
C PHE A 121 -54.40 -17.07 13.33
N LYS A 122 -55.05 -16.20 12.55
CA LYS A 122 -54.79 -14.76 12.64
C LYS A 122 -55.50 -14.26 13.88
N TRP A 123 -54.77 -14.09 14.98
CA TRP A 123 -55.31 -13.34 16.11
C TRP A 123 -55.63 -11.93 15.64
N ALA A 124 -56.91 -11.56 15.75
CA ALA A 124 -57.35 -10.20 15.51
C ALA A 124 -56.76 -9.28 16.58
N LYS A 125 -56.43 -8.08 16.13
CA LYS A 125 -55.72 -7.02 16.83
C LYS A 125 -56.36 -6.62 18.16
#